data_AF-A0AAW0EPV9-F1
#
_entry.id   AF-A0AAW0EPV9-F1
#
_cell.length_a   1.000
_cell.length_b   1.000
_cell.length_c   1.000
_cell.angle_alpha   90.00
_cell.angle_beta   90.00
_cell.angle_gamma   90.00
#
_symmetry.space_group_name_H-M   'P 1'
#
loop_
_entity.id
_entity.type
_entity.pdbx_description
1 polymer ?
#
loop_
_entity_poly.entity_id
_entity_poly.type
_entity_poly.pdbx_seq_one_letter_code
_entity_poly.pdbx_strand_id
1 'polypeptide(L)'
;MLRCTAFRLTPLADKKAFMELVKTLRYRTEAPISDCSAALKETNGDVDAAMQVLRKRGAARAMKKGDRVTEHGFVVSCVGSTPASGAAIITVCSETDFAARNEHFQKACVQARAHLRNLLDSTGGAVLANPEEATKQLNESMAEELRATIAVLGENMRVRSITPLLPAPHVSERLLIGSYTHGSLSIHDVGRIVGLVAVSQLREGEVVPSDVLTSVGRHFVATSGAEGNYAHQNFFGSETETVGKWLKQRGLRFSSSLVQEFGKEPVVHTAPAPPT
;
A
#
# COMPACT_ATOMS: atom_id res chain seq x y z
N MET A 1 2.43 -73.25 -18.82
CA MET A 1 2.86 -72.03 -19.54
C MET A 1 2.08 -70.84 -18.99
N LEU A 2 2.59 -70.17 -17.94
CA LEU A 2 2.01 -68.93 -17.41
C LEU A 2 2.72 -67.76 -18.07
N ARG A 3 2.04 -67.07 -19.00
CA ARG A 3 2.52 -65.83 -19.59
C ARG A 3 2.43 -64.73 -18.54
N CYS A 4 3.59 -64.29 -18.05
CA CYS A 4 3.74 -63.11 -17.21
C CYS A 4 3.52 -61.86 -18.07
N THR A 5 2.31 -61.29 -18.02
CA THR A 5 1.98 -60.00 -18.63
C THR A 5 2.56 -58.87 -17.76
N ALA A 6 3.81 -58.50 -18.04
CA ALA A 6 4.36 -57.24 -17.55
C ALA A 6 3.67 -56.08 -18.28
N PHE A 7 2.63 -55.51 -17.66
CA PHE A 7 2.07 -54.22 -18.04
C PHE A 7 3.14 -53.15 -17.82
N ARG A 8 3.97 -52.87 -18.83
CA ARG A 8 4.78 -51.65 -18.85
C ARG A 8 3.84 -50.49 -19.16
N LEU A 9 3.38 -49.80 -18.11
CA LEU A 9 2.81 -48.46 -18.24
C LEU A 9 3.83 -47.57 -18.98
N THR A 10 3.35 -46.82 -19.96
CA THR A 10 4.19 -46.04 -20.87
C THR A 10 4.69 -44.76 -20.20
N PRO A 11 5.93 -44.30 -20.45
CA PRO A 11 6.52 -43.09 -19.86
C PRO A 11 5.74 -41.79 -20.17
N LEU A 12 4.79 -41.84 -21.11
CA LEU A 12 3.90 -40.73 -21.43
C LEU A 12 2.80 -40.51 -20.37
N ALA A 13 2.34 -41.59 -19.71
CA ALA A 13 1.35 -41.52 -18.64
C ALA A 13 1.93 -40.85 -17.38
N ASP A 14 3.18 -41.20 -17.03
CA ASP A 14 3.91 -40.59 -15.92
C ASP A 14 4.21 -39.11 -16.18
N LYS A 15 4.55 -38.75 -17.42
CA LYS A 15 4.73 -37.34 -17.80
C LYS A 15 3.45 -36.53 -17.69
N LYS A 16 2.30 -37.08 -18.13
CA LYS A 16 1.00 -36.40 -18.02
C LYS A 16 0.61 -36.19 -16.55
N ALA A 17 0.72 -37.23 -15.73
CA ALA A 17 0.44 -37.15 -14.30
C ALA A 17 1.33 -36.11 -13.59
N PHE A 18 2.63 -36.10 -13.90
CA PHE A 18 3.56 -35.10 -13.37
C PHE A 18 3.19 -33.67 -13.77
N MET A 19 2.78 -33.44 -15.02
CA MET A 19 2.36 -32.11 -15.46
C MET A 19 1.08 -31.64 -14.76
N GLU A 20 0.15 -32.53 -14.42
CA GLU A 20 -1.02 -32.19 -13.60
C GLU A 20 -0.64 -31.83 -12.16
N LEU A 21 0.35 -32.51 -11.56
CA LEU A 21 0.91 -32.11 -10.27
C LEU A 21 1.57 -30.73 -10.33
N VAL A 22 2.34 -30.45 -11.39
CA VAL A 22 2.95 -29.12 -11.62
C VAL A 22 1.88 -28.04 -11.74
N LYS A 23 0.80 -28.28 -12.50
CA LYS A 23 -0.33 -27.36 -12.61
C LYS A 23 -1.01 -27.13 -11.26
N THR A 24 -1.26 -28.20 -10.51
CA THR A 24 -1.89 -28.14 -9.17
C THR A 24 -1.04 -27.31 -8.20
N LEU A 25 0.27 -27.58 -8.16
CA LEU A 25 1.18 -26.84 -7.29
C LEU A 25 1.28 -25.37 -7.70
N ARG A 26 1.34 -25.07 -9.00
CA ARG A 26 1.32 -23.69 -9.51
C ARG A 26 0.02 -22.98 -9.17
N TYR A 27 -1.14 -23.63 -9.28
CA TYR A 27 -2.42 -23.03 -8.92
C TYR A 27 -2.47 -22.66 -7.42
N ARG A 28 -1.89 -23.50 -6.56
CA ARG A 28 -1.87 -23.26 -5.11
C ARG A 28 -0.85 -22.20 -4.66
N THR A 29 0.24 -22.03 -5.41
CA THR A 29 1.40 -21.24 -4.96
C THR A 29 1.74 -20.05 -5.84
N GLU A 30 1.22 -20.03 -7.06
CA GLU A 30 1.50 -19.05 -8.12
C GLU A 30 2.99 -18.93 -8.50
N ALA A 31 3.81 -19.88 -8.03
CA ALA A 31 5.24 -19.91 -8.31
C ALA A 31 5.54 -20.19 -9.80
N PRO A 32 6.74 -19.84 -10.29
CA PRO A 32 7.19 -20.17 -11.63
C PRO A 32 7.07 -21.69 -11.92
N ILE A 33 6.68 -22.06 -13.15
CA ILE A 33 6.50 -23.47 -13.57
C ILE A 33 7.78 -24.28 -13.36
N SER A 34 8.94 -23.68 -13.65
CA SER A 34 10.26 -24.29 -13.44
C SER A 34 10.48 -24.67 -11.98
N ASP A 35 10.08 -23.80 -11.07
CA ASP A 35 10.32 -23.96 -9.65
C ASP A 35 9.37 -25.01 -9.07
N CYS A 36 8.10 -25.00 -9.52
CA CYS A 36 7.12 -26.05 -9.18
C CYS A 36 7.60 -27.43 -9.65
N SER A 37 8.06 -27.53 -10.90
CA SER A 37 8.60 -28.77 -11.46
C SER A 37 9.85 -29.24 -10.72
N ALA A 38 10.78 -28.34 -10.38
CA ALA A 38 11.97 -28.68 -9.62
C ALA A 38 11.65 -29.11 -8.18
N ALA A 39 10.72 -28.45 -7.50
CA ALA A 39 10.30 -28.80 -6.16
C ALA A 39 9.61 -30.16 -6.10
N LEU A 40 8.73 -30.46 -7.07
CA LEU A 40 8.09 -31.77 -7.18
C LEU A 40 9.10 -32.89 -7.48
N LYS A 41 10.15 -32.62 -8.26
CA LYS A 41 11.23 -33.60 -8.48
C LYS A 41 12.03 -33.89 -7.21
N GLU A 42 12.35 -32.86 -6.43
CA GLU A 42 13.09 -33.00 -5.16
C GLU A 42 12.29 -33.78 -4.10
N THR A 43 10.96 -33.69 -4.18
CA THR A 43 10.03 -34.27 -3.20
C THR A 43 9.32 -35.51 -3.73
N ASN A 44 9.78 -36.08 -4.86
CA ASN A 44 9.21 -37.27 -5.49
C ASN A 44 7.69 -37.17 -5.72
N GLY A 45 7.20 -35.98 -6.08
CA GLY A 45 5.79 -35.72 -6.39
C GLY A 45 4.91 -35.37 -5.18
N ASP A 46 5.46 -35.30 -3.97
CA ASP A 46 4.72 -34.85 -2.78
C ASP A 46 4.44 -33.34 -2.85
N VAL A 47 3.16 -32.99 -3.04
CA VAL A 47 2.71 -31.61 -3.20
C VAL A 47 2.94 -30.78 -1.94
N ASP A 48 2.70 -31.34 -0.76
CA ASP A 48 2.79 -30.59 0.50
C ASP A 48 4.26 -30.36 0.89
N ALA A 49 5.12 -31.36 0.68
CA ALA A 49 6.56 -31.19 0.79
C ALA A 49 7.09 -30.18 -0.26
N ALA A 50 6.61 -30.22 -1.50
CA ALA A 50 7.02 -29.30 -2.55
C ALA A 50 6.66 -27.85 -2.22
N MET A 51 5.51 -27.60 -1.59
CA MET A 51 5.15 -26.26 -1.10
C MET A 51 6.15 -25.74 -0.06
N GLN A 52 6.62 -26.59 0.86
CA GLN A 52 7.62 -26.19 1.85
C GLN A 52 8.97 -25.85 1.19
N VAL A 53 9.36 -26.63 0.17
CA VAL A 53 10.56 -26.34 -0.64
C VAL A 53 10.42 -24.98 -1.34
N LEU A 54 9.27 -24.71 -1.97
CA LEU A 54 9.00 -23.43 -2.63
C LEU A 54 9.05 -22.26 -1.65
N ARG A 55 8.49 -22.40 -0.45
CA ARG A 55 8.54 -21.36 0.59
C ARG A 55 9.97 -21.02 0.99
N LYS A 56 10.80 -22.04 1.27
CA LYS A 56 12.22 -21.85 1.62
C LYS A 56 13.00 -21.19 0.49
N ARG A 57 12.79 -21.63 -0.76
CA ARG A 57 13.42 -21.03 -1.94
C ARG A 57 12.97 -19.59 -2.18
N GLY A 58 11.69 -19.30 -1.98
CA GLY A 58 11.12 -17.96 -2.07
C GLY A 58 11.77 -17.00 -1.09
N ALA A 59 11.91 -17.41 0.18
CA ALA A 59 12.63 -16.63 1.19
C ALA A 59 14.09 -16.35 0.79
N ALA A 60 14.82 -17.38 0.32
CA ALA A 60 16.19 -17.21 -0.15
C ALA A 60 16.29 -16.28 -1.37
N ARG A 61 15.33 -16.35 -2.30
CA ARG A 61 15.27 -15.48 -3.48
C ARG A 61 15.00 -14.03 -3.09
N ALA A 62 14.09 -13.81 -2.15
CA ALA A 62 13.80 -12.49 -1.61
C ALA A 62 15.03 -11.87 -0.93
N MET A 63 15.74 -12.65 -0.11
CA MET A 63 17.01 -12.21 0.49
C MET A 63 18.04 -11.80 -0.56
N LYS A 64 18.25 -12.63 -1.60
CA LYS A 64 19.19 -12.31 -2.71
C LYS A 64 18.79 -11.09 -3.53
N LYS A 65 17.54 -10.68 -3.46
CA LYS A 65 17.01 -9.53 -4.19
C LYS A 65 16.94 -8.27 -3.34
N GLY A 66 17.03 -8.39 -2.02
CA GLY A 66 16.83 -7.28 -1.07
C GLY A 66 17.69 -6.05 -1.36
N ASP A 67 18.94 -6.27 -1.81
CA ASP A 67 19.90 -5.19 -2.08
C ASP A 67 19.70 -4.50 -3.44
N ARG A 68 18.76 -4.99 -4.26
CA ARG A 68 18.50 -4.41 -5.58
C ARG A 68 17.74 -3.09 -5.45
N VAL A 69 18.11 -2.14 -6.29
CA VAL A 69 17.50 -0.82 -6.37
C VAL A 69 16.02 -0.94 -6.77
N THR A 70 15.16 -0.18 -6.09
CA THR A 70 13.70 -0.22 -6.25
C THR A 70 13.17 1.20 -6.40
N GLU A 71 13.21 1.78 -7.61
CA GLU A 71 12.80 3.17 -7.89
C GLU A 71 11.43 3.32 -8.57
N HIS A 72 10.69 2.22 -8.74
CA HIS A 72 9.32 2.26 -9.23
C HIS A 72 8.35 1.84 -8.13
N GLY A 73 7.07 2.19 -8.26
CA GLY A 73 6.09 1.88 -7.23
C GLY A 73 4.90 2.83 -7.17
N PHE A 74 4.18 2.76 -6.06
CA PHE A 74 2.97 3.53 -5.78
C PHE A 74 2.93 3.97 -4.32
N VAL A 75 2.10 4.97 -4.06
CA VAL A 75 1.82 5.46 -2.70
C VAL A 75 0.45 4.98 -2.26
N VAL A 76 0.30 4.72 -0.97
CA VAL A 76 -0.90 4.13 -0.37
C VAL A 76 -1.40 5.02 0.75
N SER A 77 -2.66 5.43 0.68
CA SER A 77 -3.32 6.19 1.74
C SER A 77 -3.73 5.24 2.89
N CYS A 78 -3.43 5.62 4.12
CA CYS A 78 -3.84 4.88 5.31
C CYS A 78 -4.39 5.85 6.36
N VAL A 79 -5.70 5.78 6.60
CA VAL A 79 -6.39 6.51 7.67
C VAL A 79 -6.78 5.51 8.75
N GLY A 80 -6.48 5.82 10.01
CA GLY A 80 -6.87 5.01 11.14
C GLY A 80 -8.39 4.95 11.32
N SER A 81 -8.87 4.04 12.17
CA SER A 81 -10.30 3.86 12.41
C SER A 81 -10.94 5.04 13.14
N THR A 82 -10.13 5.87 13.81
CA THR A 82 -10.56 7.12 14.43
C THR A 82 -9.64 8.26 14.01
N PRO A 83 -10.10 9.53 14.07
CA PRO A 83 -9.22 10.68 13.84
C PRO A 83 -8.02 10.73 14.81
N ALA A 84 -8.17 10.19 16.02
CA ALA A 84 -7.10 10.11 17.02
C ALA A 84 -6.00 9.12 16.62
N SER A 85 -6.34 8.02 15.93
CA SER A 85 -5.37 7.08 15.36
C SER A 85 -4.48 7.74 14.30
N GLY A 86 -4.89 8.88 13.75
CA GLY A 86 -4.15 9.63 12.73
C GLY A 86 -4.21 9.01 11.33
N ALA A 87 -3.34 9.48 10.45
CA ALA A 87 -3.22 8.98 9.09
C ALA A 87 -1.79 9.14 8.56
N ALA A 88 -1.43 8.33 7.59
CA ALA A 88 -0.13 8.37 6.93
C ALA A 88 -0.20 7.87 5.48
N ILE A 89 0.81 8.21 4.70
CA ILE A 89 1.00 7.69 3.34
C ILE A 89 2.17 6.70 3.34
N ILE A 90 1.94 5.50 2.80
CA ILE A 90 2.97 4.46 2.67
C ILE A 90 3.55 4.54 1.26
N THR A 91 4.87 4.55 1.13
CA THR A 91 5.54 4.42 -0.17
C THR A 91 6.00 2.97 -0.36
N VAL A 92 5.44 2.28 -1.34
CA VAL A 92 5.79 0.89 -1.67
C VAL A 92 6.52 0.87 -3.01
N CYS A 93 7.65 0.18 -3.07
CA CYS A 93 8.55 0.18 -4.23
C CYS A 93 8.79 -1.22 -4.81
N SER A 94 9.13 -1.27 -6.09
CA SER A 94 9.56 -2.45 -6.87
C SER A 94 10.75 -2.12 -7.79
N GLU A 95 11.41 -3.15 -8.33
CA GLU A 95 12.51 -3.00 -9.30
C GLU A 95 12.03 -2.36 -10.61
N THR A 96 10.84 -2.72 -11.12
CA THR A 96 10.28 -2.21 -12.37
C THR A 96 8.86 -1.67 -12.21
N ASP A 97 8.40 -0.88 -13.19
CA ASP A 97 7.02 -0.38 -13.25
C ASP A 97 6.01 -1.47 -13.65
N PHE A 98 6.43 -2.49 -14.42
CA PHE A 98 5.62 -3.67 -14.73
C PHE A 98 5.28 -4.46 -13.46
N ALA A 99 6.26 -4.68 -12.58
CA ALA A 99 6.01 -5.29 -11.28
C ALA A 99 5.08 -4.42 -10.41
N ALA A 100 5.26 -3.10 -10.42
CA ALA A 100 4.41 -2.16 -9.67
C ALA A 100 2.93 -2.22 -10.06
N ARG A 101 2.63 -2.58 -11.31
CA ARG A 101 1.26 -2.70 -11.83
C ARG A 101 0.67 -4.10 -11.68
N ASN A 102 1.46 -5.08 -11.27
CA ASN A 102 1.00 -6.46 -11.11
C ASN A 102 0.01 -6.60 -9.92
N GLU A 103 -0.94 -7.53 -10.03
CA GLU A 103 -1.95 -7.78 -9.00
C GLU A 103 -1.35 -8.22 -7.65
N HIS A 104 -0.24 -8.97 -7.65
CA HIS A 104 0.45 -9.35 -6.41
C HIS A 104 1.08 -8.13 -5.72
N PHE A 105 1.63 -7.19 -6.48
CA PHE A 105 2.13 -5.93 -5.92
C PHE A 105 0.98 -5.13 -5.30
N GLN A 106 -0.13 -5.00 -6.03
CA GLN A 106 -1.34 -4.32 -5.55
C GLN A 106 -1.89 -4.96 -4.27
N LYS A 107 -1.91 -6.30 -4.20
CA LYS A 107 -2.31 -7.04 -3.00
C LYS A 107 -1.40 -6.74 -1.81
N ALA A 108 -0.08 -6.70 -2.01
CA ALA A 108 0.86 -6.32 -0.97
C ALA A 108 0.67 -4.87 -0.50
N CYS A 109 0.31 -3.92 -1.39
CA CYS A 109 -0.08 -2.57 -0.97
C CYS A 109 -1.32 -2.56 -0.08
N VAL A 110 -2.35 -3.35 -0.42
CA VAL A 110 -3.57 -3.48 0.40
C VAL A 110 -3.23 -4.06 1.78
N GLN A 111 -2.35 -5.07 1.81
CA GLN A 111 -1.86 -5.66 3.07
C GLN A 111 -1.06 -4.65 3.89
N ALA A 112 -0.20 -3.83 3.25
CA ALA A 112 0.56 -2.79 3.94
C ALA A 112 -0.34 -1.76 4.61
N ARG A 113 -1.39 -1.32 3.90
CA ARG A 113 -2.42 -0.45 4.48
C ARG A 113 -3.12 -1.10 5.67
N ALA A 114 -3.49 -2.39 5.56
CA ALA A 114 -4.18 -3.09 6.64
C ALA A 114 -3.30 -3.25 7.90
N HIS A 115 -2.05 -3.67 7.72
CA HIS A 115 -1.07 -3.81 8.80
C HIS A 115 -0.79 -2.46 9.47
N LEU A 116 -0.55 -1.40 8.68
CA LEU A 116 -0.36 -0.06 9.25
C LEU A 116 -1.61 0.42 9.99
N ARG A 117 -2.82 0.24 9.43
CA ARG A 117 -4.06 0.66 10.11
C ARG A 117 -4.21 0.00 11.48
N ASN A 118 -3.93 -1.31 11.57
CA ASN A 118 -3.95 -2.02 12.85
C ASN A 118 -2.92 -1.44 13.83
N LEU A 119 -1.74 -1.06 13.34
CA LEU A 119 -0.69 -0.45 14.15
C LEU A 119 -1.08 0.96 14.63
N LEU A 120 -1.70 1.77 13.77
CA LEU A 120 -2.27 3.07 14.15
C LEU A 120 -3.32 2.91 15.25
N ASP A 121 -4.26 2.01 15.06
CA ASP A 121 -5.37 1.83 15.99
C ASP A 121 -4.93 1.25 17.34
N SER A 122 -4.03 0.26 17.33
CA SER A 122 -3.51 -0.34 18.56
C SER A 122 -2.61 0.60 19.37
N THR A 123 -1.99 1.58 18.73
CA THR A 123 -1.11 2.56 19.39
C THR A 123 -1.77 3.92 19.62
N GLY A 124 -3.03 4.10 19.21
CA GLY A 124 -3.68 5.41 19.22
C GLY A 124 -2.89 6.47 18.44
N GLY A 125 -2.23 6.06 17.33
CA GLY A 125 -1.40 6.92 16.50
C GLY A 125 0.02 7.17 17.00
N ALA A 126 0.40 6.72 18.21
CA ALA A 126 1.73 6.96 18.78
C ALA A 126 2.87 6.42 17.90
N VAL A 127 2.62 5.37 17.12
CA VAL A 127 3.60 4.83 16.16
C VAL A 127 4.09 5.86 15.14
N LEU A 128 3.26 6.86 14.80
CA LEU A 128 3.61 7.89 13.82
C LEU A 128 4.63 8.92 14.33
N ALA A 129 4.93 8.93 15.64
CA ALA A 129 5.93 9.82 16.22
C ALA A 129 7.36 9.50 15.74
N ASN A 130 7.62 8.25 15.35
CA ASN A 130 8.88 7.83 14.73
C ASN A 130 8.59 7.08 13.41
N PRO A 131 8.51 7.80 12.28
CA PRO A 131 8.16 7.19 11.00
C PRO A 131 9.16 6.14 10.50
N GLU A 132 10.44 6.25 10.87
CA GLU A 132 11.46 5.27 10.52
C GLU A 132 11.23 3.95 11.25
N GLU A 133 10.98 4.01 12.56
CA GLU A 133 10.66 2.81 13.35
C GLU A 133 9.30 2.22 12.92
N ALA A 134 8.30 3.05 12.62
CA ALA A 134 7.03 2.58 12.06
C ALA A 134 7.23 1.84 10.73
N THR A 135 8.12 2.35 9.86
CA THR A 135 8.45 1.72 8.57
C THR A 135 9.13 0.37 8.79
N LYS A 136 10.06 0.29 9.74
CA LYS A 136 10.73 -0.95 10.10
C LYS A 136 9.75 -1.98 10.65
N GLN A 137 8.93 -1.59 11.63
CA GLN A 137 7.91 -2.45 12.23
C GLN A 137 6.91 -2.97 11.19
N LEU A 138 6.50 -2.11 10.24
CA LEU A 138 5.64 -2.51 9.14
C LEU A 138 6.32 -3.55 8.24
N ASN A 139 7.57 -3.33 7.83
CA ASN A 139 8.32 -4.31 7.03
C ASN A 139 8.48 -5.65 7.77
N GLU A 140 8.72 -5.63 9.08
CA GLU A 140 8.82 -6.84 9.91
C GLU A 140 7.49 -7.58 9.98
N SER A 141 6.38 -6.87 10.22
CA SER A 141 5.03 -7.45 10.28
C SER A 141 4.58 -8.09 8.96
N MET A 142 5.12 -7.61 7.84
CA MET A 142 4.79 -8.04 6.48
C MET A 142 5.85 -8.93 5.83
N ALA A 143 6.85 -9.37 6.59
CA ALA A 143 8.03 -9.98 6.01
C ALA A 143 7.70 -11.23 5.18
N GLU A 144 6.70 -12.02 5.60
CA GLU A 144 6.27 -13.22 4.86
C GLU A 144 5.49 -12.87 3.58
N GLU A 145 4.58 -11.90 3.63
CA GLU A 145 3.81 -11.44 2.46
C GLU A 145 4.72 -10.81 1.40
N LEU A 146 5.68 -9.99 1.82
CA LEU A 146 6.66 -9.39 0.91
C LEU A 146 7.55 -10.48 0.27
N ARG A 147 8.05 -11.44 1.05
CA ARG A 147 8.83 -12.57 0.51
C ARG A 147 8.04 -13.41 -0.47
N ALA A 148 6.78 -13.70 -0.17
CA ALA A 148 5.90 -14.44 -1.07
C ALA A 148 5.69 -13.68 -2.39
N THR A 149 5.44 -12.37 -2.31
CA THR A 149 5.27 -11.51 -3.48
C THR A 149 6.54 -11.45 -4.33
N ILE A 150 7.71 -11.27 -3.71
CA ILE A 150 9.01 -11.29 -4.41
C ILE A 150 9.30 -12.65 -5.06
N ALA A 151 8.91 -13.74 -4.41
CA ALA A 151 9.10 -15.09 -4.95
C ALA A 151 8.31 -15.30 -6.24
N VAL A 152 7.06 -14.81 -6.28
CA VAL A 152 6.16 -14.89 -7.45
C VAL A 152 6.59 -13.93 -8.55
N LEU A 153 6.76 -12.64 -8.23
CA LEU A 153 7.14 -11.61 -9.20
C LEU A 153 8.56 -11.83 -9.74
N GLY A 154 9.44 -12.39 -8.91
CA GLY A 154 10.84 -12.48 -9.24
C GLY A 154 11.53 -11.12 -9.33
N GLU A 155 11.04 -10.13 -8.59
CA GLU A 155 11.59 -8.77 -8.45
C GLU A 155 11.54 -8.34 -6.98
N ASN A 156 12.52 -7.54 -6.57
CA ASN A 156 12.58 -6.93 -5.25
C ASN A 156 11.38 -5.99 -5.05
N MET A 157 10.88 -5.99 -3.83
CA MET A 157 9.81 -5.13 -3.37
C MET A 157 10.10 -4.74 -1.92
N ARG A 158 9.78 -3.51 -1.55
CA ARG A 158 9.87 -3.06 -0.16
C ARG A 158 8.87 -1.97 0.17
N VAL A 159 8.53 -1.85 1.45
CA VAL A 159 7.97 -0.60 1.97
C VAL A 159 9.14 0.34 2.23
N ARG A 160 9.21 1.45 1.49
CA ARG A 160 10.30 2.42 1.55
C ARG A 160 10.16 3.35 2.76
N SER A 161 8.97 3.88 2.97
CA SER A 161 8.71 4.88 4.01
C SER A 161 7.24 4.95 4.37
N ILE A 162 6.97 5.48 5.56
CA ILE A 162 5.68 5.95 6.02
C ILE A 162 5.82 7.46 6.26
N THR A 163 4.96 8.28 5.65
CA THR A 163 4.95 9.72 5.83
C THR A 163 3.67 10.11 6.60
N PRO A 164 3.75 10.54 7.87
CA PRO A 164 2.57 10.86 8.67
C PRO A 164 1.93 12.20 8.26
N LEU A 165 0.60 12.26 8.31
CA LEU A 165 -0.13 13.53 8.34
C LEU A 165 0.00 14.10 9.76
N LEU A 166 0.51 15.31 9.88
CA LEU A 166 0.70 15.99 11.17
C LEU A 166 -0.32 17.13 11.32
N PRO A 167 -1.40 16.97 12.10
CA PRO A 167 -2.36 18.04 12.38
C PRO A 167 -1.70 19.25 13.06
N ALA A 168 -2.18 20.45 12.75
CA ALA A 168 -1.78 21.66 13.47
C ALA A 168 -2.29 21.59 14.92
N PRO A 169 -1.43 21.75 15.94
CA PRO A 169 -1.85 21.62 17.34
C PRO A 169 -2.99 22.57 17.73
N HIS A 170 -2.99 23.79 17.19
CA HIS A 170 -4.01 24.82 17.44
C HIS A 170 -5.30 24.65 16.60
N VAL A 171 -5.37 23.62 15.75
CA VAL A 171 -6.56 23.21 14.99
C VAL A 171 -6.72 21.69 15.08
N SER A 172 -6.87 21.19 16.31
CA SER A 172 -6.92 19.75 16.60
C SER A 172 -8.24 19.27 17.22
N GLU A 173 -9.16 20.19 17.53
CA GLU A 173 -10.47 19.84 18.08
C GLU A 173 -11.38 19.24 17.00
N ARG A 174 -12.11 18.17 17.33
CA ARG A 174 -13.07 17.50 16.43
C ARG A 174 -12.47 17.28 15.03
N LEU A 175 -11.25 16.74 15.02
CA LEU A 175 -10.51 16.42 13.79
C LEU A 175 -11.29 15.44 12.92
N LEU A 176 -11.33 15.73 11.63
CA LEU A 176 -11.77 14.84 10.57
C LEU A 176 -10.61 14.69 9.58
N ILE A 177 -10.42 13.47 9.09
CA ILE A 177 -9.37 13.17 8.12
C ILE A 177 -10.01 12.74 6.80
N GLY A 178 -9.63 13.43 5.72
CA GLY A 178 -9.97 13.08 4.35
C GLY A 178 -8.79 12.50 3.61
N SER A 179 -9.06 11.64 2.62
CA SER A 179 -8.09 11.17 1.66
C SER A 179 -8.60 11.37 0.23
N TYR A 180 -7.65 11.54 -0.69
CA TYR A 180 -7.88 11.49 -2.12
C TYR A 180 -6.69 10.82 -2.80
N THR A 181 -6.96 10.01 -3.82
CA THR A 181 -5.94 9.29 -4.58
C THR A 181 -6.09 9.62 -6.06
N HIS A 182 -4.99 9.96 -6.72
CA HIS A 182 -4.93 10.24 -8.14
C HIS A 182 -3.97 9.30 -8.86
N GLY A 183 -4.28 8.97 -10.12
CA GLY A 183 -3.57 7.94 -10.88
C GLY A 183 -3.67 6.58 -10.18
N SER A 184 -4.88 6.24 -9.71
CA SER A 184 -5.13 5.00 -8.97
C SER A 184 -4.98 3.78 -9.86
N LEU A 185 -4.61 2.66 -9.24
CA LEU A 185 -4.71 1.33 -9.86
C LEU A 185 -6.15 0.82 -9.75
N SER A 186 -6.37 -0.47 -10.05
CA SER A 186 -7.67 -1.14 -9.91
C SER A 186 -8.14 -1.31 -8.46
N ILE A 187 -7.39 -0.78 -7.49
CA ILE A 187 -7.65 -0.87 -6.05
C ILE A 187 -7.76 0.52 -5.43
N HIS A 188 -8.62 0.66 -4.43
CA HIS A 188 -8.80 1.90 -3.69
C HIS A 188 -7.56 2.27 -2.87
N ASP A 189 -7.36 3.58 -2.66
CA ASP A 189 -6.29 4.18 -1.85
C ASP A 189 -4.85 3.93 -2.30
N VAL A 190 -4.64 3.33 -3.47
CA VAL A 190 -3.31 3.13 -4.05
C VAL A 190 -3.22 3.87 -5.38
N GLY A 191 -2.24 4.77 -5.51
CA GLY A 191 -2.08 5.57 -6.72
C GLY A 191 -0.72 6.24 -6.84
N ARG A 192 -0.57 7.05 -7.89
CA ARG A 192 0.65 7.82 -8.15
C ARG A 192 0.79 8.99 -7.19
N ILE A 193 -0.34 9.59 -6.82
CA ILE A 193 -0.40 10.72 -5.89
C ILE A 193 -1.48 10.44 -4.86
N VAL A 194 -1.16 10.64 -3.58
CA VAL A 194 -2.13 10.60 -2.48
C VAL A 194 -2.09 11.93 -1.75
N GLY A 195 -3.27 12.49 -1.48
CA GLY A 195 -3.46 13.63 -0.59
C GLY A 195 -4.23 13.21 0.64
N LEU A 196 -3.69 13.52 1.81
CA LEU A 196 -4.38 13.45 3.10
C LEU A 196 -4.64 14.87 3.59
N VAL A 197 -5.78 15.08 4.24
CA VAL A 197 -6.15 16.37 4.82
C VAL A 197 -6.77 16.20 6.19
N ALA A 198 -6.32 17.00 7.14
CA ALA A 198 -6.91 17.16 8.45
C ALA A 198 -7.69 18.47 8.50
N VAL A 199 -8.95 18.41 8.90
CA VAL A 199 -9.81 19.58 9.15
C VAL A 199 -10.46 19.45 10.52
N SER A 200 -10.63 20.58 11.21
CA SER A 200 -11.41 20.65 12.44
C SER A 200 -12.85 21.04 12.10
N GLN A 201 -13.80 20.31 12.67
CA GLN A 201 -15.20 20.64 12.57
C GLN A 201 -15.60 21.70 13.62
N LEU A 202 -16.25 22.77 13.16
CA LEU A 202 -16.64 23.92 13.99
C LEU A 202 -18.06 23.79 14.56
N ARG A 203 -18.96 23.09 13.86
CA ARG A 203 -20.36 22.93 14.26
C ARG A 203 -20.57 21.57 14.90
N GLU A 204 -21.03 21.56 16.14
CA GLU A 204 -21.37 20.32 16.86
C GLU A 204 -22.60 19.64 16.27
N GLY A 205 -22.60 18.30 16.28
CA GLY A 205 -23.74 17.48 15.86
C GLY A 205 -24.02 17.39 14.36
N GLU A 206 -23.35 18.20 13.53
CA GLU A 206 -23.44 18.09 12.07
C GLU A 206 -22.61 16.89 11.58
N VAL A 207 -23.13 16.10 10.65
CA VAL A 207 -22.35 15.04 10.01
C VAL A 207 -21.73 15.63 8.75
N VAL A 208 -20.39 15.64 8.68
CA VAL A 208 -19.68 16.06 7.48
C VAL A 208 -19.60 14.89 6.51
N PRO A 209 -20.18 15.00 5.31
CA PRO A 209 -20.12 13.94 4.32
C PRO A 209 -18.68 13.62 3.87
N SER A 210 -18.38 12.35 3.57
CA SER A 210 -17.02 11.93 3.18
C SER A 210 -16.54 12.58 1.87
N ASP A 211 -17.45 12.85 0.93
CA ASP A 211 -17.15 13.50 -0.35
C ASP A 211 -16.68 14.96 -0.18
N VAL A 212 -17.11 15.64 0.89
CA VAL A 212 -16.58 16.95 1.29
C VAL A 212 -15.10 16.83 1.64
N LEU A 213 -14.74 15.86 2.48
CA LEU A 213 -13.35 15.60 2.88
C LEU A 213 -12.48 15.16 1.68
N THR A 214 -13.01 14.28 0.83
CA THR A 214 -12.37 13.89 -0.43
C THR A 214 -12.16 15.09 -1.36
N SER A 215 -13.11 16.01 -1.45
CA SER A 215 -12.98 17.22 -2.27
C SER A 215 -11.87 18.14 -1.78
N VAL A 216 -11.68 18.25 -0.46
CA VAL A 216 -10.56 19.01 0.12
C VAL A 216 -9.23 18.31 -0.18
N GLY A 217 -9.14 16.98 0.00
CA GLY A 217 -7.95 16.21 -0.38
C GLY A 217 -7.61 16.37 -1.87
N ARG A 218 -8.62 16.34 -2.75
CA ARG A 218 -8.48 16.58 -4.19
C ARG A 218 -7.93 17.96 -4.51
N HIS A 219 -8.37 19.01 -3.80
CA HIS A 219 -7.83 20.34 -3.99
C HIS A 219 -6.31 20.36 -3.78
N PHE A 220 -5.82 19.84 -2.64
CA PHE A 220 -4.40 19.84 -2.36
C PHE A 220 -3.58 18.99 -3.33
N VAL A 221 -4.13 17.87 -3.82
CA VAL A 221 -3.48 17.09 -4.90
C VAL A 221 -3.42 17.89 -6.20
N ALA A 222 -4.47 18.63 -6.55
CA ALA A 222 -4.50 19.44 -7.77
C ALA A 222 -3.58 20.67 -7.69
N THR A 223 -3.30 21.18 -6.49
CA THR A 223 -2.50 22.39 -6.27
C THR A 223 -1.13 22.11 -5.65
N SER A 224 -0.68 20.85 -5.58
CA SER A 224 0.60 20.49 -4.95
C SER A 224 1.84 21.07 -5.63
N GLY A 225 1.71 21.65 -6.81
CA GLY A 225 2.77 22.41 -7.50
C GLY A 225 2.56 23.93 -7.53
N ALA A 226 1.51 24.45 -6.86
CA ALA A 226 1.21 25.87 -6.85
C ALA A 226 2.07 26.61 -5.80
N GLU A 227 2.62 27.76 -6.18
CA GLU A 227 3.35 28.63 -5.25
C GLU A 227 2.39 29.49 -4.41
N GLY A 228 2.84 29.90 -3.21
CA GLY A 228 2.12 30.82 -2.35
C GLY A 228 1.20 30.16 -1.31
N ASN A 229 0.45 31.00 -0.58
CA ASN A 229 -0.38 30.54 0.54
C ASN A 229 -1.66 29.85 0.04
N TYR A 230 -1.83 28.57 0.39
CA TYR A 230 -3.00 27.76 0.05
C TYR A 230 -4.34 28.41 0.41
N ALA A 231 -4.39 29.24 1.46
CA ALA A 231 -5.63 29.86 1.93
C ALA A 231 -6.21 30.88 0.93
N HIS A 232 -5.37 31.46 0.06
CA HIS A 232 -5.76 32.40 -0.97
C HIS A 232 -5.97 31.75 -2.33
N GLN A 233 -5.65 30.47 -2.47
CA GLN A 233 -5.95 29.72 -3.68
C GLN A 233 -7.46 29.54 -3.80
N ASN A 234 -7.96 29.61 -5.02
CA ASN A 234 -9.33 29.22 -5.31
C ASN A 234 -9.52 27.72 -5.04
N PHE A 235 -10.63 27.38 -4.41
CA PHE A 235 -10.97 25.98 -4.18
C PHE A 235 -11.12 25.27 -5.53
N PHE A 236 -10.68 24.01 -5.61
CA PHE A 236 -10.66 23.29 -6.87
C PHE A 236 -12.07 23.15 -7.45
N GLY A 237 -12.27 23.61 -8.70
CA GLY A 237 -13.57 23.67 -9.36
C GLY A 237 -14.40 24.92 -9.02
N SER A 238 -13.86 25.89 -8.30
CA SER A 238 -14.47 27.20 -8.02
C SER A 238 -13.63 28.33 -8.61
N GLU A 239 -14.29 29.29 -9.25
CA GLU A 239 -13.63 30.47 -9.83
C GLU A 239 -13.57 31.66 -8.85
N THR A 240 -14.46 31.68 -7.85
CA THR A 240 -14.70 32.87 -7.01
C THR A 240 -14.50 32.62 -5.52
N GLU A 241 -14.34 31.37 -5.10
CA GLU A 241 -14.27 31.01 -3.69
C GLU A 241 -12.90 30.45 -3.32
N THR A 242 -12.22 31.10 -2.38
CA THR A 242 -10.97 30.60 -1.82
C THR A 242 -11.21 29.39 -0.94
N VAL A 243 -10.18 28.55 -0.75
CA VAL A 243 -10.23 27.37 0.12
C VAL A 243 -10.71 27.72 1.53
N GLY A 244 -10.19 28.81 2.11
CA GLY A 244 -10.57 29.25 3.44
C GLY A 244 -12.06 29.62 3.54
N LYS A 245 -12.60 30.31 2.52
CA LYS A 245 -14.03 30.67 2.47
C LYS A 245 -14.91 29.43 2.29
N TRP A 246 -14.49 28.51 1.40
CA TRP A 246 -15.20 27.27 1.10
C TRP A 246 -15.34 26.36 2.33
N LEU A 247 -14.26 26.22 3.11
CA LEU A 247 -14.25 25.47 4.37
C LEU A 247 -15.13 26.14 5.42
N LYS A 248 -15.01 27.46 5.59
CA LYS A 248 -15.78 28.22 6.59
C LYS A 248 -17.30 28.10 6.38
N GLN A 249 -17.76 28.14 5.13
CA GLN A 249 -19.20 27.97 4.82
C GLN A 249 -19.74 26.59 5.21
N ARG A 250 -18.87 25.58 5.22
CA ARG A 250 -19.17 24.20 5.63
C ARG A 250 -18.88 23.93 7.11
N GLY A 251 -18.60 24.98 7.88
CA GLY A 251 -18.28 24.82 9.30
C GLY A 251 -16.98 24.04 9.53
N LEU A 252 -16.02 24.14 8.62
CA LEU A 252 -14.72 23.48 8.71
C LEU A 252 -13.60 24.50 8.86
N ARG A 253 -12.54 24.11 9.55
CA ARG A 253 -11.28 24.84 9.61
C ARG A 253 -10.14 23.92 9.17
N PHE A 254 -9.29 24.41 8.28
CA PHE A 254 -8.12 23.66 7.85
C PHE A 254 -7.15 23.46 9.02
N SER A 255 -6.61 22.24 9.17
CA SER A 255 -5.55 21.93 10.13
C SER A 255 -4.23 21.68 9.39
N SER A 256 -4.18 20.69 8.52
CA SER A 256 -3.00 20.40 7.70
C SER A 256 -3.33 19.51 6.51
N SER A 257 -2.42 19.45 5.54
CA SER A 257 -2.48 18.52 4.41
C SER A 257 -1.12 17.91 4.16
N LEU A 258 -1.10 16.67 3.69
CA LEU A 258 0.07 15.99 3.19
C LEU A 258 -0.25 15.45 1.80
N VAL A 259 0.51 15.87 0.79
CA VAL A 259 0.46 15.30 -0.55
C VAL A 259 1.78 14.60 -0.85
N GLN A 260 1.69 13.34 -1.24
CA GLN A 260 2.84 12.55 -1.64
C GLN A 260 2.62 12.05 -3.07
N GLU A 261 3.44 12.53 -4.00
CA GLU A 261 3.62 11.91 -5.31
C GLU A 261 4.76 10.89 -5.22
N PHE A 262 4.57 9.72 -5.81
CA PHE A 262 5.60 8.69 -5.82
C PHE A 262 6.89 9.22 -6.48
N GLY A 263 8.03 9.10 -5.79
CA GLY A 263 9.33 9.53 -6.31
C GLY A 263 9.60 11.04 -6.18
N LYS A 264 8.73 11.79 -5.52
CA LYS A 264 8.96 13.22 -5.19
C LYS A 264 8.95 13.44 -3.68
N GLU A 265 9.45 14.59 -3.25
CA GLU A 265 9.31 15.03 -1.86
C GLU A 265 7.84 15.32 -1.51
N PRO A 266 7.41 15.06 -0.27
CA PRO A 266 6.06 15.37 0.17
C PRO A 266 5.82 16.89 0.21
N VAL A 267 4.63 17.30 -0.22
CA VAL A 267 4.17 18.69 -0.10
C VAL A 267 3.25 18.77 1.11
N VAL A 268 3.66 19.57 2.10
CA VAL A 268 2.97 19.72 3.37
C VAL A 268 2.47 21.15 3.53
N HIS A 269 1.21 21.29 3.94
CA HIS A 269 0.66 22.57 4.35
C HIS A 269 0.13 22.43 5.78
N THR A 270 0.39 23.43 6.61
CA THR A 270 -0.09 23.49 8.00
C THR A 270 -0.80 24.81 8.21
N ALA A 271 -1.87 24.80 9.00
CA ALA A 271 -2.59 26.01 9.36
C ALA A 271 -1.61 27.01 10.00
N PRO A 272 -1.69 28.30 9.62
CA PRO A 272 -0.83 29.33 10.19
C PRO A 272 -1.16 29.50 11.66
N ALA A 273 -0.11 29.65 12.49
CA ALA A 273 -0.27 29.92 13.92
C ALA A 273 -1.13 31.18 14.15
N PRO A 274 -1.96 31.21 15.20
CA PRO A 274 -2.70 32.41 15.55
C PRO A 274 -1.72 33.56 15.85
N PRO A 275 -2.09 34.82 15.53
CA PRO A 275 -1.27 35.98 15.90
C PRO A 275 -1.12 36.03 17.43
N THR A 276 0.12 36.21 17.89
CA THR A 276 0.48 36.42 19.30
C THR A 276 -0.05 37.72 19.85
#